data_AF-A0A7X9G078-F1
#
_entry.id   AF-A0A7X9G078-F1
#
_cell.length_a   1.000
_cell.length_b   1.000
_cell.length_c   1.000
_cell.angle_alpha   90.00
_cell.angle_beta   90.00
_cell.angle_gamma   90.00
#
_symmetry.space_group_name_H-M   'P 1'
#
loop_
_entity.id
_entity.type
_entity.pdbx_description
1 polymer ?
#
loop_
_entity_poly.entity_id
_entity_poly.type
_entity_poly.pdbx_seq_one_letter_code
_entity_poly.pdbx_strand_id
1 'polypeptide(L)'
;MDIKIKTKAPAIERLKRTCLSMWDSTPDSFPVLHRSYTDSDRAANYARMKRYIDDIIRLIKGFDGRIGEDPVRWGSCFKKLLYECGVSLEVFDDHDMKLLLNGGFCEVTSDFIEQARTFDLSFKLDDMFQSLRNVWIMNCIQVLMGMSIRITPSI
;
A
#
# COMPACT_ATOMS: atom_id res chain seq x y z
N MET A 1 2.75 -24.70 34.81
CA MET A 1 2.72 -25.48 33.57
C MET A 1 3.22 -24.56 32.47
N ASP A 2 4.54 -24.50 32.31
CA ASP A 2 5.22 -23.51 31.46
C ASP A 2 5.05 -23.86 29.98
N ILE A 3 4.33 -23.01 29.26
CA ILE A 3 4.26 -23.07 27.80
C ILE A 3 5.61 -22.54 27.28
N LYS A 4 6.56 -23.46 27.09
CA LYS A 4 7.78 -23.18 26.33
C LYS A 4 7.39 -22.82 24.90
N ILE A 5 7.36 -21.52 24.60
CA ILE A 5 7.37 -21.01 23.24
C ILE A 5 8.71 -21.45 22.64
N LYS A 6 8.69 -22.53 21.84
CA LYS A 6 9.83 -22.93 21.01
C LYS A 6 10.06 -21.82 19.98
N THR A 7 10.98 -20.91 20.26
CA THR A 7 11.52 -19.97 19.29
C THR A 7 12.10 -20.76 18.13
N LYS A 8 11.43 -20.70 16.97
CA LYS A 8 11.91 -21.27 15.71
C LYS A 8 13.14 -20.47 15.25
N ALA A 9 14.30 -20.82 15.79
CA ALA A 9 15.60 -20.39 15.29
C ALA A 9 16.16 -21.10 14.02
N PRO A 10 15.41 -21.84 13.16
CA PRO A 10 15.97 -22.33 11.89
C PRO A 10 15.62 -21.47 10.65
N ALA A 11 14.96 -20.32 10.78
CA ALA A 11 14.55 -19.51 9.62
C ALA A 11 15.56 -18.44 9.20
N ILE A 12 16.19 -17.75 10.16
CA ILE A 12 17.03 -16.56 9.88
C ILE A 12 18.33 -16.96 9.17
N GLU A 13 19.03 -17.98 9.65
CA GLU A 13 20.31 -18.39 9.06
C GLU A 13 20.15 -18.94 7.64
N ARG A 14 19.02 -19.64 7.40
CA ARG A 14 18.65 -20.08 6.06
C ARG A 14 18.37 -18.89 5.14
N LEU A 15 17.58 -17.93 5.60
CA LEU A 15 17.25 -16.73 4.84
C LEU A 15 18.51 -15.94 4.49
N LYS A 16 19.39 -15.73 5.48
CA LYS A 16 20.68 -15.05 5.30
C LYS A 16 21.52 -15.73 4.22
N ARG A 17 21.65 -17.06 4.28
CA ARG A 17 22.38 -17.82 3.26
C ARG A 17 21.76 -17.67 1.86
N THR A 18 20.44 -17.75 1.76
CA THR A 18 19.73 -17.55 0.48
C THR A 18 20.00 -16.14 -0.07
N CYS A 19 19.83 -15.10 0.75
CA CYS A 19 20.05 -13.72 0.33
C CYS A 19 21.50 -13.46 -0.10
N LEU A 20 22.48 -13.95 0.66
CA LEU A 20 23.91 -13.82 0.31
C LEU A 20 24.23 -14.56 -0.99
N SER A 21 23.72 -15.79 -1.16
CA SER A 21 23.92 -16.53 -2.40
C SER A 21 23.29 -15.83 -3.60
N MET A 22 22.11 -15.20 -3.44
CA MET A 22 21.48 -14.42 -4.51
C MET A 22 22.29 -13.17 -4.83
N TRP A 23 22.79 -12.47 -3.81
CA TRP A 23 23.65 -11.30 -3.97
C TRP A 23 24.94 -11.64 -4.72
N ASP A 24 25.67 -12.66 -4.25
CA ASP A 24 26.94 -13.07 -4.86
C ASP A 24 26.77 -13.61 -6.29
N SER A 25 25.58 -14.10 -6.63
CA SER A 25 25.24 -14.59 -7.98
C SER A 25 24.59 -13.53 -8.88
N THR A 26 24.41 -12.31 -8.38
CA THR A 26 23.79 -11.22 -9.15
C THR A 26 24.78 -10.73 -10.21
N PRO A 27 24.41 -10.68 -11.50
CA PRO A 27 25.30 -10.17 -12.53
C PRO A 27 25.68 -8.70 -12.28
N ASP A 28 26.92 -8.35 -12.58
CA ASP A 28 27.40 -6.95 -12.55
C ASP A 28 26.85 -6.09 -13.71
N SER A 29 26.03 -6.68 -14.58
CA SER A 29 25.34 -5.97 -15.63
C SER A 29 24.03 -5.37 -15.13
N PHE A 30 23.75 -4.14 -15.57
CA PHE A 30 22.44 -3.56 -15.32
C PHE A 30 21.34 -4.38 -16.01
N PRO A 31 20.21 -4.65 -15.32
CA PRO A 31 19.08 -5.27 -15.99
C PRO A 31 18.63 -4.38 -17.14
N VAL A 32 18.27 -5.00 -18.27
CA VAL A 32 17.65 -4.27 -19.37
C VAL A 32 16.27 -3.84 -18.90
N LEU A 33 16.14 -2.56 -18.53
CA LEU A 33 14.85 -1.99 -18.18
C LEU A 33 14.01 -1.95 -19.46
N HIS A 34 12.83 -2.56 -19.42
CA HIS A 34 11.91 -2.65 -20.56
C HIS A 34 11.43 -1.28 -21.06
N ARG A 35 11.65 -0.22 -20.29
CA ARG A 35 11.17 1.12 -20.61
C ARG A 35 12.14 2.20 -20.16
N SER A 36 12.26 3.23 -21.00
CA SER A 36 12.92 4.49 -20.68
C SER A 36 11.93 5.62 -20.87
N TYR A 37 12.00 6.64 -20.00
CA TYR A 37 11.12 7.80 -20.05
C TYR A 37 11.91 9.02 -20.50
N THR A 38 11.43 9.71 -21.52
CA THR A 38 11.98 10.99 -21.97
C THR A 38 11.56 12.11 -21.02
N ASP A 39 12.17 13.29 -21.16
CA ASP A 39 11.75 14.50 -20.44
C ASP A 39 10.28 14.85 -20.69
N SER A 40 9.83 14.64 -21.93
CA SER A 40 8.43 14.87 -22.30
C SER A 40 7.51 13.88 -21.59
N ASP A 41 7.87 12.59 -21.53
CA ASP A 41 7.08 11.58 -20.81
C ASP A 41 7.01 11.90 -19.31
N ARG A 42 8.13 12.32 -18.71
CA ARG A 42 8.18 12.73 -17.30
C ARG A 42 7.27 13.92 -17.02
N ALA A 43 7.32 14.95 -17.88
CA ALA A 43 6.45 16.12 -17.76
C ALA A 43 4.96 15.75 -17.91
N ALA A 44 4.63 14.89 -18.88
CA ALA A 44 3.26 14.42 -19.10
C ALA A 44 2.75 13.57 -17.94
N ASN A 45 3.58 12.68 -17.39
CA ASN A 45 3.28 11.87 -16.20
C ASN A 45 3.08 12.74 -14.97
N TYR A 46 3.95 13.72 -14.75
CA TYR A 46 3.82 14.67 -13.65
C TYR A 46 2.51 15.46 -13.75
N ALA A 47 2.17 15.97 -14.94
CA ALA A 47 0.92 16.67 -15.16
C ALA A 47 -0.32 15.78 -14.94
N ARG A 48 -0.26 14.51 -15.36
CA ARG A 48 -1.31 13.51 -15.07
C ARG A 48 -1.46 13.28 -13.56
N MET A 49 -0.36 12.96 -12.87
CA MET A 49 -0.34 12.71 -11.44
C MET A 49 -0.90 13.90 -10.66
N LYS A 50 -0.51 15.12 -11.03
CA LYS A 50 -1.03 16.33 -10.39
C LYS A 50 -2.55 16.46 -10.53
N ARG A 51 -3.12 16.15 -11.71
CA ARG A 51 -4.57 16.17 -11.90
C ARG A 51 -5.28 15.18 -10.99
N TYR A 52 -4.78 13.95 -10.91
CA TYR A 52 -5.34 12.94 -9.99
C TYR A 52 -5.26 13.39 -8.53
N ILE A 53 -4.15 13.99 -8.10
CA ILE A 53 -4.04 14.55 -6.75
C ILE A 53 -5.10 15.64 -6.53
N ASP A 54 -5.24 16.57 -7.47
CA ASP A 54 -6.23 17.66 -7.37
C ASP A 54 -7.66 17.10 -7.30
N ASP A 55 -7.98 16.08 -8.10
CA ASP A 55 -9.30 15.43 -8.12
C ASP A 55 -9.58 14.60 -6.86
N ILE A 56 -8.56 13.92 -6.32
CA ILE A 56 -8.64 13.22 -5.02
C ILE A 56 -8.93 14.24 -3.92
N ILE A 57 -8.20 15.36 -3.89
CA ILE A 57 -8.41 16.43 -2.89
C ILE A 57 -9.83 16.98 -3.00
N ARG A 58 -10.33 17.23 -4.21
CA ARG A 58 -11.72 17.69 -4.42
C ARG A 58 -12.72 16.67 -3.91
N LEU A 59 -12.52 15.40 -4.21
CA LEU A 59 -13.43 14.33 -3.78
C LEU A 59 -13.45 14.22 -2.25
N ILE A 60 -12.28 14.28 -1.59
CA ILE A 60 -12.16 14.28 -0.12
C ILE A 60 -12.86 15.50 0.49
N LYS A 61 -12.64 16.71 -0.07
CA LYS A 61 -13.30 17.93 0.41
C LYS A 61 -14.83 17.91 0.22
N GLY A 62 -15.31 17.16 -0.77
CA GLY A 62 -16.74 16.98 -1.04
C GLY A 62 -17.41 15.93 -0.16
N PHE A 63 -16.67 15.22 0.70
CA PHE A 63 -17.24 14.23 1.61
C PHE A 63 -17.94 14.91 2.79
N ASP A 64 -19.25 14.71 2.93
CA ASP A 64 -20.06 15.36 3.95
C ASP A 64 -20.10 14.61 5.30
N GLY A 65 -19.48 13.42 5.37
CA GLY A 65 -19.34 12.61 6.57
C GLY A 65 -20.64 12.02 7.11
N ARG A 66 -21.76 12.12 6.38
CA ARG A 66 -23.06 11.67 6.86
C ARG A 66 -23.27 10.19 6.56
N ILE A 67 -23.78 9.46 7.55
CA ILE A 67 -24.11 8.03 7.41
C ILE A 67 -25.39 7.91 6.54
N GLY A 68 -25.26 7.34 5.34
CA GLY A 68 -26.34 7.21 4.34
C GLY A 68 -25.89 6.56 3.01
N GLU A 69 -26.65 6.69 1.92
CA GLU A 69 -26.25 6.19 0.58
C GLU A 69 -25.01 6.92 0.00
N ASP A 70 -24.75 8.13 0.47
CA ASP A 70 -23.66 8.99 0.01
C ASP A 70 -22.26 8.40 0.27
N PRO A 71 -21.93 7.85 1.46
CA PRO A 71 -20.63 7.19 1.69
C PRO A 71 -20.31 5.99 0.79
N VAL A 72 -21.29 5.17 0.42
CA VAL A 72 -21.07 4.02 -0.47
C VAL A 72 -20.78 4.51 -1.90
N ARG A 73 -21.51 5.52 -2.36
CA ARG A 73 -21.30 6.15 -3.66
C ARG A 73 -19.98 6.89 -3.71
N TRP A 74 -19.66 7.65 -2.68
CA TRP A 74 -18.38 8.35 -2.52
C TRP A 74 -17.20 7.37 -2.52
N GLY A 75 -17.28 6.30 -1.72
CA GLY A 75 -16.25 5.27 -1.66
C GLY A 75 -16.04 4.58 -3.01
N SER A 76 -17.12 4.34 -3.76
CA SER A 76 -17.04 3.82 -5.13
C SER A 76 -16.37 4.80 -6.09
N CYS A 77 -16.70 6.09 -6.00
CA CYS A 77 -16.04 7.14 -6.79
C CYS A 77 -14.55 7.25 -6.46
N PHE A 78 -14.18 7.16 -5.18
CA PHE A 78 -12.79 7.23 -4.75
C PHE A 78 -12.00 6.01 -5.22
N LYS A 79 -12.54 4.79 -5.07
CA LYS A 79 -11.94 3.56 -5.60
C LYS A 79 -11.74 3.64 -7.11
N LYS A 80 -12.73 4.15 -7.85
CA LYS A 80 -12.63 4.34 -9.30
C LYS A 80 -11.51 5.33 -9.67
N LEU A 81 -11.41 6.45 -8.96
CA LEU A 81 -10.38 7.45 -9.22
C LEU A 81 -8.96 6.91 -8.96
N LEU A 82 -8.79 6.12 -7.89
CA LEU A 82 -7.53 5.43 -7.59
C LEU A 82 -7.21 4.39 -8.68
N TYR A 83 -8.20 3.61 -9.12
CA TYR A 83 -8.04 2.64 -10.22
C TYR A 83 -7.52 3.32 -11.50
N GLU A 84 -8.21 4.38 -11.93
CA GLU A 84 -7.86 5.12 -13.13
C GLU A 84 -6.47 5.78 -13.01
N CYS A 85 -6.10 6.27 -11.83
CA CYS A 85 -4.76 6.79 -11.57
C CYS A 85 -3.67 5.73 -11.77
N GLY A 86 -3.82 4.55 -11.15
CA GLY A 86 -2.82 3.48 -11.23
C GLY A 86 -2.60 2.95 -12.65
N VAL A 87 -3.70 2.71 -13.38
CA VAL A 87 -3.66 2.21 -14.75
C VAL A 87 -3.18 3.29 -15.74
N SER A 88 -3.65 4.53 -15.62
CA SER A 88 -3.29 5.59 -16.58
C SER A 88 -1.85 6.08 -16.49
N LEU A 89 -1.21 5.89 -15.33
CA LEU A 89 0.21 6.14 -15.12
C LEU A 89 1.06 4.92 -15.45
N GLU A 90 0.44 3.79 -15.83
CA GLU A 90 1.09 2.52 -16.14
C GLU A 90 2.01 2.05 -15.00
N VAL A 91 1.62 2.39 -13.77
CA VAL A 91 2.32 2.00 -12.53
C VAL A 91 1.86 0.62 -12.08
N PHE A 92 0.58 0.33 -12.28
CA PHE A 92 -0.08 -0.90 -11.87
C PHE A 92 -0.96 -1.40 -13.01
N ASP A 93 -0.99 -2.72 -13.18
CA ASP A 93 -1.94 -3.34 -14.09
C ASP A 93 -3.31 -3.58 -13.43
N ASP A 94 -4.26 -4.14 -14.19
CA ASP A 94 -5.60 -4.45 -13.69
C ASP A 94 -5.59 -5.44 -12.51
N HIS A 95 -4.62 -6.36 -12.48
CA HIS A 95 -4.50 -7.34 -11.41
C HIS A 95 -4.02 -6.66 -10.12
N ASP A 96 -2.97 -5.85 -10.23
CA ASP A 96 -2.42 -5.04 -9.14
C ASP A 96 -3.50 -4.11 -8.55
N MET A 97 -4.26 -3.42 -9.40
CA MET A 97 -5.31 -2.53 -8.95
C MET A 97 -6.48 -3.25 -8.27
N LYS A 98 -6.87 -4.44 -8.76
CA LYS A 98 -7.88 -5.27 -8.08
C LYS A 98 -7.40 -5.72 -6.71
N LEU A 99 -6.14 -6.11 -6.61
CA LEU A 99 -5.55 -6.49 -5.33
C LEU A 99 -5.56 -5.31 -4.34
N LEU A 100 -5.15 -4.11 -4.78
CA LEU A 100 -5.12 -2.93 -3.91
C LEU A 100 -6.53 -2.49 -3.48
N LEU A 101 -7.51 -2.45 -4.38
CA LEU A 101 -8.82 -1.84 -4.10
C LEU A 101 -9.87 -2.80 -3.53
N ASN A 102 -9.70 -4.10 -3.79
CA ASN A 102 -10.63 -5.16 -3.37
C ASN A 102 -9.98 -6.21 -2.47
N GLY A 103 -8.67 -6.15 -2.23
CA GLY A 103 -7.93 -7.15 -1.46
C GLY A 103 -7.89 -6.93 0.06
N GLY A 104 -8.52 -5.87 0.59
CA GLY A 104 -8.56 -5.60 2.04
C GLY A 104 -7.80 -4.36 2.51
N PHE A 105 -7.14 -3.61 1.61
CA PHE A 105 -6.35 -2.42 2.01
C PHE A 105 -7.23 -1.25 2.50
N CYS A 106 -8.46 -1.11 2.01
CA CYS A 106 -9.36 -0.07 2.51
C CYS A 106 -9.79 -0.39 3.94
N GLU A 107 -10.11 -1.64 4.20
CA GLU A 107 -10.54 -2.18 5.48
C GLU A 107 -9.42 -2.04 6.52
N VAL A 108 -8.20 -2.48 6.18
CA VAL A 108 -7.03 -2.37 7.07
C VAL A 108 -6.65 -0.91 7.36
N THR A 109 -6.91 0.00 6.42
CA THR A 109 -6.69 1.44 6.61
C THR A 109 -7.70 2.02 7.61
N SER A 110 -8.97 1.63 7.49
CA SER A 110 -10.01 2.02 8.44
C SER A 110 -9.69 1.51 9.84
N ASP A 111 -9.37 0.23 9.96
CA ASP A 111 -9.01 -0.41 11.24
C ASP A 111 -7.80 0.26 11.88
N PHE A 112 -6.79 0.63 11.08
CA PHE A 112 -5.60 1.30 11.58
C PHE A 112 -5.92 2.68 12.13
N ILE A 113 -6.71 3.48 11.38
CA ILE A 113 -7.12 4.82 11.83
C ILE A 113 -7.94 4.74 13.11
N GLU A 114 -8.84 3.76 13.21
CA GLU A 114 -9.64 3.53 14.42
C GLU A 114 -8.74 3.17 15.61
N GLN A 115 -7.86 2.16 15.46
CA GLN A 115 -6.93 1.75 16.53
C GLN A 115 -6.00 2.88 16.95
N ALA A 116 -5.49 3.66 15.99
CA ALA A 116 -4.61 4.79 16.25
C ALA A 116 -5.32 5.90 17.05
N ARG A 117 -6.59 6.19 16.73
CA ARG A 117 -7.41 7.14 17.51
C ARG A 117 -7.78 6.62 18.89
N THR A 118 -8.06 5.33 19.02
CA THR A 118 -8.31 4.70 20.32
C THR A 118 -7.07 4.74 21.21
N PHE A 119 -5.89 4.56 20.62
CA PHE A 119 -4.62 4.64 21.34
C PHE A 119 -4.29 6.06 21.80
N ASP A 120 -4.42 7.04 20.90
CA ASP A 120 -4.17 8.45 21.22
C ASP A 120 -5.05 9.36 20.36
N LEU A 121 -6.03 10.02 21.00
CA LEU A 121 -6.93 10.98 20.35
C LEU A 121 -6.21 12.23 19.85
N SER A 122 -5.03 12.55 20.39
CA SER A 122 -4.20 13.69 19.95
C SER A 122 -3.31 13.36 18.76
N PHE A 123 -3.31 12.10 18.32
CA PHE A 123 -2.48 11.65 17.22
C PHE A 123 -2.92 12.31 15.91
N LYS A 124 -2.00 13.02 15.28
CA LYS A 124 -2.32 13.86 14.13
C LYS A 124 -2.59 13.00 12.91
N LEU A 125 -3.51 13.48 12.09
CA LEU A 125 -3.88 12.83 10.84
C LEU A 125 -2.67 12.66 9.90
N ASP A 126 -1.78 13.65 9.82
CA ASP A 126 -0.56 13.56 9.01
C ASP A 126 0.38 12.45 9.51
N ASP A 127 0.56 12.33 10.83
CA ASP A 127 1.41 11.29 11.43
C ASP A 127 0.79 9.89 11.31
N MET A 128 -0.56 9.80 11.37
CA MET A 128 -1.30 8.57 11.06
C MET A 128 -1.03 8.14 9.61
N PHE A 129 -1.13 9.06 8.64
CA PHE A 129 -0.87 8.72 7.24
C PHE A 129 0.60 8.34 6.97
N GLN A 130 1.56 8.94 7.68
CA GLN A 130 2.96 8.51 7.62
C GLN A 130 3.14 7.08 8.15
N SER A 131 2.46 6.75 9.24
CA SER A 131 2.52 5.43 9.87
C SER A 131 1.79 4.35 9.04
N LEU A 132 0.68 4.72 8.39
CA LEU A 132 -0.10 3.87 7.50
C LEU A 132 0.75 3.29 6.35
N ARG A 133 1.77 4.00 5.89
CA ARG A 133 2.73 3.46 4.90
C ARG A 133 3.36 2.16 5.38
N ASN A 134 3.74 2.05 6.67
CA ASN A 134 4.34 0.84 7.21
C ASN A 134 3.32 -0.32 7.24
N VAL A 135 2.06 -0.01 7.56
CA VAL A 135 0.94 -0.96 7.50
C VAL A 135 0.81 -1.52 6.08
N TRP A 136 0.73 -0.64 5.07
CA TRP A 136 0.59 -1.06 3.67
C TRP A 136 1.79 -1.86 3.15
N ILE A 137 3.02 -1.49 3.51
CA ILE A 137 4.22 -2.29 3.14
C ILE A 137 4.09 -3.72 3.67
N MET A 138 3.70 -3.87 4.94
CA MET A 138 3.53 -5.19 5.54
C MET A 138 2.35 -5.96 4.95
N ASN A 139 1.27 -5.27 4.56
CA ASN A 139 0.15 -5.91 3.85
C ASN A 139 0.55 -6.37 2.45
N CYS A 140 1.37 -5.61 1.72
CA CYS A 140 1.95 -6.06 0.45
C CYS A 140 2.79 -7.33 0.66
N ILE A 141 3.61 -7.37 1.71
CA ILE A 141 4.39 -8.58 2.05
C ILE A 141 3.47 -9.76 2.36
N GLN A 142 2.39 -9.55 3.12
CA GLN A 142 1.38 -10.59 3.38
C GLN A 142 0.83 -11.15 2.07
N VAL A 143 0.43 -10.30 1.13
CA VAL A 143 -0.08 -10.74 -0.18
C VAL A 143 0.97 -11.55 -0.93
N LEU A 144 2.21 -11.07 -1.02
CA LEU A 144 3.31 -11.77 -1.69
C LEU A 144 3.59 -13.15 -1.06
N MET A 145 3.27 -13.31 0.22
CA MET A 145 3.37 -14.58 0.95
C MET A 145 2.10 -15.43 0.90
N GLY A 146 1.06 -15.03 0.14
CA GLY A 146 -0.23 -15.71 0.07
C GLY A 146 -1.04 -15.64 1.37
N MET A 147 -0.76 -14.64 2.21
CA MET A 147 -1.45 -14.39 3.47
C MET A 147 -2.57 -13.36 3.31
N SER A 148 -3.59 -13.45 4.14
CA SER A 148 -4.64 -12.44 4.20
C SER A 148 -4.12 -11.10 4.74
N ILE A 149 -4.63 -10.02 4.16
CA ILE A 149 -4.38 -8.65 4.61
C ILE A 149 -5.00 -8.45 5.99
N ARG A 150 -4.17 -8.05 6.95
CA ARG A 150 -4.59 -7.69 8.32
C ARG A 150 -3.50 -6.93 9.05
N ILE A 151 -3.88 -6.11 10.03
CA ILE A 151 -2.94 -5.52 10.98
C ILE A 151 -2.29 -6.65 11.78
N THR A 152 -0.98 -6.54 11.98
CA THR A 152 -0.20 -7.49 12.77
C THR A 152 0.40 -6.80 13.98
N PRO A 153 0.63 -7.50 15.12
CA PRO A 153 1.15 -6.88 16.35
C PRO A 153 2.51 -6.17 16.23
N SER A 154 3.25 -6.40 15.14
CA SER A 154 4.53 -5.75 14.86
C SER A 154 4.39 -4.34 14.26
N ILE A 155 3.16 -3.88 14.07
CA ILE A 155 2.79 -2.56 13.55
C ILE A 155 1.73 -1.97 14.47
#